data_AF-A0A5E4LZE7-F1
#
_entry.id   AF-A0A5E4LZE7-F1
#
_cell.length_a   1.000
_cell.length_b   1.000
_cell.length_c   1.000
_cell.angle_alpha   90.00
_cell.angle_beta   90.00
_cell.angle_gamma   90.00
#
_symmetry.space_group_name_H-M   'P 1'
#
loop_
_entity.id
_entity.type
_entity.pdbx_description
1 polymer ?
#
loop_
_entity_poly.entity_id
_entity_poly.type
_entity_poly.pdbx_seq_one_letter_code
_entity_poly.pdbx_strand_id
1 'polypeptide(L)'
;MALVGANYSFIYVNVGCQGRISDGCMFKNTDLWKSLVNKSLNLPQPINLPSKDIPIPYIIVADDAFGFSENILKPYPGHHMKVSKERIFNYRLS
;
A
#
# COMPACT_ATOMS: atom_id res chain seq x y z
N MET A 1 -2.05 -4.54 12.83
CA MET A 1 -2.15 -4.11 11.42
C MET A 1 -3.38 -4.74 10.79
N ALA A 2 -4.11 -4.01 9.96
CA ALA A 2 -5.24 -4.55 9.23
C ALA A 2 -5.25 -4.06 7.78
N LEU A 3 -5.75 -4.88 6.87
CA LEU A 3 -6.05 -4.51 5.49
C LEU A 3 -7.57 -4.44 5.34
N VAL A 4 -8.06 -3.32 4.81
CA VAL A 4 -9.48 -3.03 4.65
C VAL A 4 -9.82 -3.01 3.17
N GLY A 5 -10.86 -3.74 2.78
CA GLY A 5 -11.36 -3.75 1.41
C GLY A 5 -12.24 -2.55 1.10
N ALA A 6 -12.61 -2.38 -0.17
CA ALA A 6 -13.46 -1.28 -0.65
C ALA A 6 -14.84 -1.22 0.02
N ASN A 7 -15.35 -2.35 0.54
CA ASN A 7 -16.62 -2.45 1.24
C ASN A 7 -16.50 -2.18 2.75
N TYR A 8 -15.43 -1.49 3.19
CA TYR A 8 -15.13 -1.21 4.60
C TYR A 8 -15.03 -2.47 5.48
N SER A 9 -14.71 -3.62 4.88
CA SER A 9 -14.54 -4.90 5.58
C SER A 9 -13.06 -5.20 5.83
N PHE A 10 -12.73 -5.73 7.00
CA PHE A 10 -11.40 -6.27 7.26
C PHE A 10 -11.20 -7.55 6.45
N ILE A 11 -10.26 -7.53 5.50
CA ILE A 11 -9.91 -8.69 4.67
C ILE A 11 -8.67 -9.41 5.20
N TYR A 12 -7.88 -8.73 6.02
CA TYR A 12 -6.75 -9.32 6.74
C TYR A 12 -6.53 -8.57 8.04
N VAL A 13 -6.27 -9.31 9.11
CA VAL A 13 -5.90 -8.74 10.41
C VAL A 13 -4.68 -9.49 10.91
N ASN A 14 -3.66 -8.74 11.30
CA ASN A 14 -2.53 -9.24 12.06
C ASN A 14 -2.50 -8.56 13.43
N VAL A 15 -2.73 -9.37 14.46
CA VAL A 15 -2.61 -8.98 15.85
C VAL A 15 -1.12 -9.04 16.19
N GLY A 16 -0.51 -7.86 16.35
CA GLY A 16 0.94 -7.69 16.28
C GLY A 16 1.76 -8.38 17.38
N CYS A 17 3.07 -8.14 17.33
CA CYS A 17 4.04 -8.58 18.34
C CYS A 17 4.40 -7.43 19.31
N GLN A 18 5.21 -7.74 20.33
CA GLN A 18 5.73 -6.82 21.36
C GLN A 18 5.96 -5.38 20.84
N GLY A 19 5.42 -4.37 21.54
CA GLY A 19 5.28 -2.97 21.06
C GLY A 19 6.55 -2.16 20.78
N ARG A 20 7.72 -2.79 20.62
CA ARG A 20 8.98 -2.13 20.21
C ARG A 20 9.28 -2.25 18.72
N ILE A 21 8.49 -3.01 17.97
CA ILE A 21 8.70 -3.22 16.52
C ILE A 21 7.81 -2.23 15.75
N SER A 22 8.39 -1.49 14.81
CA SER A 22 7.61 -0.58 13.96
C SER A 22 6.66 -1.35 13.03
N ASP A 23 5.52 -0.74 12.70
CA ASP A 23 4.52 -1.38 11.84
C ASP A 23 5.07 -1.76 10.46
N GLY A 24 5.94 -0.93 9.87
CA GLY A 24 6.61 -1.24 8.61
C GLY A 24 7.59 -2.42 8.69
N CYS A 25 8.26 -2.60 9.83
CA CYS A 25 9.13 -3.75 10.06
C CYS A 25 8.31 -5.02 10.31
N MET A 26 7.22 -4.90 11.07
CA MET A 26 6.29 -6.01 11.31
C MET A 26 5.61 -6.47 10.02
N PHE A 27 5.23 -5.53 9.14
CA PHE A 27 4.60 -5.83 7.86
C PHE A 27 5.41 -6.82 7.03
N LYS A 28 6.73 -6.61 6.91
CA LYS A 28 7.63 -7.50 6.15
C LYS A 28 7.70 -8.92 6.70
N ASN A 29 7.33 -9.12 7.97
CA ASN A 29 7.29 -10.43 8.61
C ASN A 29 5.91 -11.11 8.52
N THR A 30 4.90 -10.43 7.97
CA THR A 30 3.54 -10.96 7.84
C THR A 30 3.38 -11.90 6.64
N ASP A 31 2.43 -12.82 6.74
CA ASP A 31 2.08 -13.70 5.62
C ASP A 31 1.43 -12.93 4.46
N LEU A 32 0.83 -11.76 4.74
CA LEU A 32 0.36 -10.83 3.72
C LEU A 32 1.52 -10.34 2.85
N TRP A 33 2.63 -9.89 3.46
CA TRP A 33 3.81 -9.45 2.71
C TRP A 33 4.44 -10.60 1.92
N LYS A 34 4.62 -11.77 2.55
CA LYS A 34 5.17 -12.95 1.85
C LYS A 34 4.32 -13.32 0.64
N SER A 35 3.00 -13.32 0.79
CA SER A 35 2.08 -13.66 -0.30
C SER A 35 2.06 -12.59 -1.40
N LEU A 36 2.25 -11.32 -1.05
CA LEU A 36 2.36 -10.22 -2.00
C LEU A 36 3.64 -10.37 -2.86
N VAL A 37 4.78 -10.58 -2.21
CA VAL A 37 6.08 -10.74 -2.90
C VAL A 37 6.12 -12.00 -3.75
N ASN A 38 5.56 -13.11 -3.25
CA ASN A 38 5.49 -14.38 -3.97
C ASN A 38 4.38 -14.44 -5.03
N LYS A 39 3.64 -13.34 -5.25
CA LYS A 39 2.49 -13.26 -6.17
C LYS A 39 1.42 -14.32 -5.94
N SER A 40 1.25 -14.77 -4.69
CA SER A 40 0.25 -15.79 -4.29
C SER A 40 -1.05 -15.19 -3.71
N LEU A 41 -1.17 -13.86 -3.63
CA LEU A 41 -2.42 -13.19 -3.27
C LEU A 41 -3.50 -13.25 -4.37
N ASN A 42 -3.17 -13.81 -5.54
CA ASN A 42 -4.08 -13.90 -6.69
C ASN A 42 -4.71 -12.54 -7.05
N LEU A 43 -3.91 -11.48 -6.97
CA LEU A 43 -4.34 -10.16 -7.44
C LEU A 43 -4.68 -10.24 -8.93
N PRO A 44 -5.72 -9.52 -9.40
CA PRO A 44 -6.03 -9.48 -10.81
C PRO A 44 -4.84 -8.95 -11.61
N GLN A 45 -4.74 -9.39 -12.87
CA GLN A 45 -3.71 -8.88 -13.77
C GLN A 45 -3.83 -7.35 -13.92
N PRO A 46 -2.71 -6.64 -14.12
CA PRO A 46 -2.72 -5.22 -14.39
C PRO A 46 -3.68 -4.85 -15.53
N ILE A 47 -4.46 -3.79 -15.34
CA ILE A 47 -5.42 -3.31 -16.33
C ILE A 47 -5.14 -1.86 -16.72
N ASN A 48 -5.50 -1.51 -17.94
CA ASN A 48 -5.40 -0.14 -18.43
C ASN A 48 -6.44 0.74 -17.73
N LEU A 49 -6.02 1.91 -17.26
CA LEU A 49 -6.98 2.92 -16.79
C LEU A 49 -7.70 3.56 -17.98
N PRO A 50 -8.92 4.12 -17.77
CA PRO A 50 -9.55 4.96 -18.77
C PRO A 50 -8.58 6.04 -19.23
N SER A 51 -8.35 6.12 -20.55
CA SER A 51 -7.42 7.07 -21.19
C SER A 51 -5.92 6.82 -21.00
N LYS A 52 -5.48 5.63 -20.55
CA LYS A 52 -4.06 5.25 -20.51
C LYS A 52 -3.81 3.87 -21.11
N ASP A 53 -2.84 3.79 -22.01
CA ASP A 53 -2.41 2.52 -22.62
C ASP A 53 -1.41 1.73 -21.76
N ILE A 54 -1.04 2.26 -20.60
CA ILE A 54 -0.12 1.62 -19.67
C ILE A 54 -0.93 0.82 -18.66
N PRO A 55 -0.74 -0.50 -18.58
CA PRO A 55 -1.43 -1.33 -17.60
C PRO A 55 -0.92 -1.00 -16.18
N ILE A 56 -1.85 -0.81 -15.25
CA ILE A 56 -1.54 -0.47 -13.86
C ILE A 56 -1.92 -1.66 -12.96
N PRO A 57 -1.01 -2.11 -12.07
CA PRO A 57 -1.32 -3.18 -11.15
C PRO A 57 -2.35 -2.74 -10.11
N TYR A 58 -3.05 -3.72 -9.55
CA TYR A 58 -3.83 -3.51 -8.34
C TYR A 58 -2.86 -3.27 -7.17
N ILE A 59 -3.14 -2.22 -6.39
CA ILE A 59 -2.27 -1.74 -5.33
C ILE A 59 -3.02 -1.69 -3.99
N ILE A 60 -2.26 -1.85 -2.92
CA ILE A 60 -2.66 -1.55 -1.55
C ILE A 60 -2.18 -0.13 -1.25
N VAL A 61 -3.09 0.74 -0.80
CA VAL A 61 -2.71 2.06 -0.27
C VAL A 61 -2.29 1.89 1.18
N ALA A 62 -1.09 2.38 1.51
CA ALA A 62 -0.48 2.23 2.82
C ALA A 62 0.00 3.59 3.35
N ASP A 63 0.18 3.68 4.68
CA ASP A 63 0.79 4.85 5.30
C ASP A 63 2.30 4.95 5.00
N ASP A 64 2.93 6.04 5.45
CA ASP A 64 4.34 6.31 5.20
C ASP A 64 5.30 5.32 5.88
N ALA A 65 4.86 4.61 6.94
CA ALA A 65 5.67 3.63 7.66
C ALA A 65 5.95 2.37 6.81
N PHE A 66 5.15 2.10 5.78
CA PHE A 66 5.35 0.98 4.88
C PHE A 66 6.39 1.28 3.79
N GLY A 67 7.01 0.22 3.26
CA GLY A 67 7.91 0.33 2.11
C GLY A 67 7.15 0.42 0.79
N PHE A 68 7.65 1.19 -0.17
CA PHE A 68 7.13 1.22 -1.54
C PHE A 68 7.43 -0.10 -2.27
N SER A 69 6.47 -0.62 -3.05
CA SER A 69 6.64 -1.83 -3.87
C SER A 69 5.68 -1.82 -5.07
N GLU A 70 5.79 -2.80 -5.97
CA GLU A 70 4.94 -2.94 -7.18
C GLU A 70 3.44 -2.85 -6.85
N ASN A 71 3.01 -3.43 -5.73
CA ASN A 71 1.62 -3.49 -5.30
C ASN A 71 1.34 -2.66 -4.05
N ILE A 72 2.23 -1.73 -3.66
CA ILE A 72 2.04 -0.84 -2.51
C ILE A 72 2.30 0.60 -2.92
N LEU A 73 1.27 1.43 -2.75
CA LEU A 73 1.36 2.87 -2.95
C LEU A 73 1.31 3.57 -1.59
N LYS A 74 2.23 4.49 -1.36
CA LYS A 74 2.31 5.27 -0.13
C LYS A 74 2.56 6.75 -0.43
N PRO A 75 2.32 7.66 0.53
CA PRO A 75 2.66 9.07 0.38
C PRO A 75 4.17 9.28 0.11
N TYR A 76 4.50 10.36 -0.60
CA TYR A 76 5.87 10.85 -0.65
C TYR A 76 6.33 11.28 0.75
N PRO A 77 7.54 10.89 1.18
CA PRO A 77 8.03 11.21 2.51
C PRO A 77 8.49 12.67 2.61
N GLY A 78 8.38 13.23 3.81
CA GLY A 78 8.90 14.56 4.15
C GLY A 78 7.95 15.72 3.84
N HIS A 79 8.51 16.93 3.84
CA HIS A 79 7.75 18.15 3.64
C HIS A 79 7.81 18.65 2.20
N HIS A 80 6.63 18.93 1.64
CA HIS A 80 6.48 19.38 0.27
C HIS A 80 5.84 20.78 0.20
N MET A 81 6.34 21.60 -0.73
CA MET A 81 5.80 22.94 -1.01
C MET A 81 4.31 22.86 -1.41
N LYS A 82 3.54 23.92 -1.12
CA LYS A 82 2.07 23.92 -1.29
C LYS A 82 1.58 23.53 -2.69
N VAL A 83 2.36 23.85 -3.72
CA VAL A 83 2.02 23.64 -5.14
C VAL A 83 2.75 22.44 -5.77
N SER A 84 3.52 21.69 -4.98
CA SER A 84 4.29 20.57 -5.52
C SER A 84 3.39 19.39 -5.91
N LYS A 85 3.83 18.63 -6.91
CA LYS A 85 3.09 17.45 -7.37
C LYS A 85 2.99 16.39 -6.27
N GLU A 86 4.03 16.26 -5.46
CA GLU A 86 4.10 15.35 -4.31
C GLU A 86 3.04 15.70 -3.26
N ARG A 87 2.88 17.00 -2.93
CA ARG A 87 1.84 17.42 -1.98
C ARG A 87 0.44 17.18 -2.52
N ILE A 88 0.21 17.51 -3.79
CA ILE A 88 -1.08 17.27 -4.47
C ILE A 88 -1.39 15.77 -4.50
N PHE A 89 -0.38 14.95 -4.78
CA PHE A 89 -0.50 13.49 -4.76
C PHE A 89 -0.84 12.98 -3.35
N ASN A 90 -0.08 13.38 -2.33
CA ASN A 90 -0.34 12.96 -0.94
C ASN A 90 -1.75 13.34 -0.49
N TYR A 91 -2.23 14.55 -0.82
CA TYR A 91 -3.61 14.98 -0.54
C TYR A 91 -4.69 14.19 -1.29
N ARG A 92 -4.38 13.64 -2.48
CA ARG A 92 -5.33 12.80 -3.23
C ARG A 92 -5.30 11.34 -2.77
N LEU A 93 -4.20 10.92 -2.16
CA LEU A 93 -4.02 9.58 -1.62
C LEU A 93 -4.66 9.43 -0.23
N SER A 94 -4.74 10.52 0.56
CA SER A 94 -5.15 10.55 1.97
C SER A 94 -6.33 11.48 2.22
#